data_AF-A0AA96XCJ8-F1
#
_entry.id   AF-A0AA96XCJ8-F1
#
_cell.length_a   1.000
_cell.length_b   1.000
_cell.length_c   1.000
_cell.angle_alpha   90.00
_cell.angle_beta   90.00
_cell.angle_gamma   90.00
#
_symmetry.space_group_name_H-M   'P 1'
#
loop_
_entity.id
_entity.type
_entity.pdbx_description
1 polymer ?
#
loop_
_entity_poly.entity_id
_entity_poly.type
_entity_poly.pdbx_seq_one_letter_code
_entity_poly.pdbx_strand_id
1 'polypeptide(L)' 'MLRLHRMEPRTARRVHPLADRPAKLVLLHAVEAGRADLTVLPPLVLHGDDEHAFTDEANAILM' A
#
# COMPACT_ATOMS: atom_id res chain seq x y z
N MET A 1 0.14 15.48 7.98
CA MET A 1 1.51 15.11 8.40
C MET A 1 2.54 15.20 7.26
N LEU A 2 2.43 14.43 6.17
CA LEU A 2 3.48 14.43 5.11
C LEU A 2 3.84 15.81 4.55
N ARG A 3 2.83 16.57 4.12
CA ARG A 3 3.02 17.92 3.55
C ARG A 3 3.59 18.93 4.56
N LEU A 4 3.33 18.73 5.86
CA LEU A 4 3.89 19.56 6.93
C LEU A 4 5.40 19.33 7.10
N HIS A 5 5.90 18.16 6.69
CA HIS A 5 7.32 17.83 6.69
C HIS A 5 7.97 17.98 5.30
N ARG A 6 7.32 18.71 4.37
CA ARG A 6 7.76 18.86 2.97
C ARG A 6 7.94 17.53 2.22
N MET A 7 7.25 16.49 2.68
CA MET A 7 7.19 15.18 2.04
C MET A 7 6.00 15.17 1.10
N GLU A 8 6.27 14.98 -0.19
CA GLU A 8 5.26 14.92 -1.23
C GLU A 8 4.98 13.46 -1.58
N PRO A 9 3.74 12.96 -1.37
CA PRO A 9 3.39 11.58 -1.65
C PRO A 9 3.44 11.32 -3.17
N ARG A 10 4.09 10.21 -3.54
CA ARG A 10 4.26 9.77 -4.93
C ARG A 10 3.41 8.57 -5.25
N THR A 11 3.34 7.60 -4.33
CA THR A 11 2.48 6.43 -4.51
C THR A 11 1.68 6.14 -3.25
N ALA A 12 0.46 5.66 -3.48
CA ALA A 12 -0.40 5.10 -2.45
C ALA A 12 -0.81 3.68 -2.89
N ARG A 13 -0.67 2.71 -1.99
CA ARG A 13 -1.14 1.33 -2.20
C ARG A 13 -2.05 0.92 -1.07
N ARG A 14 -3.30 0.57 -1.38
CA ARG A 14 -4.25 0.04 -0.40
C ARG A 14 -3.87 -1.39 -0.03
N VAL A 15 -3.97 -1.73 1.26
CA VAL A 15 -3.73 -3.08 1.76
C VAL A 15 -5.05 -3.65 2.27
N HIS A 16 -5.51 -4.67 1.57
CA HIS A 16 -6.76 -5.38 1.85
C HIS A 16 -6.42 -6.72 2.54
N PRO A 17 -7.10 -7.09 3.64
CA PRO A 17 -6.91 -8.40 4.24
C PRO A 17 -7.32 -9.52 3.26
N LEU A 18 -8.45 -9.33 2.57
CA LEU A 18 -8.97 -10.16 1.48
C LEU A 18 -9.53 -9.25 0.38
N ALA A 19 -9.63 -9.75 -0.85
CA ALA A 19 -9.94 -8.94 -2.03
C ALA A 19 -11.27 -8.18 -1.96
N ASP A 20 -12.28 -8.76 -1.30
CA ASP A 20 -13.62 -8.21 -1.13
C ASP A 20 -13.80 -7.42 0.18
N ARG A 21 -12.81 -7.47 1.08
CA ARG A 21 -12.86 -6.78 2.37
C ARG A 21 -12.28 -5.36 2.24
N PRO A 22 -12.77 -4.39 3.03
CA PRO A 22 -12.23 -3.03 3.04
C PRO A 22 -10.73 -3.01 3.38
N ALA A 23 -10.01 -2.07 2.76
CA ALA A 23 -8.61 -1.84 3.09
C ALA A 23 -8.47 -1.42 4.57
N LYS A 24 -7.53 -2.06 5.28
CA LYS A 24 -7.22 -1.71 6.67
C LYS A 24 -6.11 -0.69 6.79
N LEU A 25 -5.21 -0.65 5.80
CA LEU A 25 -4.01 0.18 5.78
C LEU A 25 -3.75 0.74 4.38
N VAL A 26 -2.94 1.80 4.30
CA VAL A 26 -2.41 2.35 3.05
C VAL A 26 -0.91 2.51 3.20
N LEU A 27 -0.15 1.91 2.27
CA LEU A 27 1.27 2.15 2.13
C LEU A 27 1.45 3.43 1.33
N LEU A 28 2.21 4.38 1.89
CA LEU A 28 2.53 5.65 1.25
C LEU A 28 4.03 5.74 1.06
N HIS A 29 4.45 5.96 -0.19
CA HIS A 29 5.81 6.40 -0.49
C HIS A 29 5.77 7.90 -0.79
N ALA A 30 6.62 8.66 -0.10
CA ALA A 30 6.75 10.09 -0.28
C ALA A 30 8.23 10.47 -0.39
N VAL A 31 8.50 11.54 -1.13
CA VAL A 31 9.86 12.06 -1.34
C VAL A 31 9.92 13.53 -0.92
N GLU A 32 11.08 13.95 -0.44
CA GLU A 32 11.31 15.35 -0.09
C GLU A 32 11.30 16.23 -1.35
N ALA A 33 10.65 17.40 -1.28
CA ALA A 33 10.58 18.41 -2.35
C ALA A 33 10.09 17.86 -3.72
N GLY A 34 9.27 16.81 -3.71
CA GLY A 34 8.68 16.24 -4.92
C GLY A 34 7.66 17.16 -5.59
N ARG A 35 7.23 16.78 -6.79
CA ARG A 35 6.00 17.33 -7.38
C ARG A 35 4.81 16.56 -6.82
N ALA A 36 3.69 17.25 -6.60
CA ALA A 36 2.43 16.65 -6.18
C ALA A 36 1.80 15.89 -7.35
N ASP A 37 2.27 14.66 -7.55
CA ASP A 37 1.77 13.71 -8.53
C ASP A 37 1.68 12.35 -7.86
N LEU A 38 0.46 11.99 -7.47
CA LEU A 38 0.15 10.82 -6.68
C LEU A 38 -0.43 9.72 -7.58
N THR A 39 0.29 8.61 -7.67
CA THR A 39 -0.19 7.40 -8.34
C THR A 39 -0.80 6.44 -7.32
N VAL A 40 -2.04 6.03 -7.56
CA VAL A 40 -2.66 4.93 -6.80
C VAL A 40 -2.31 3.61 -7.48
N LEU A 41 -1.57 2.76 -6.77
CA LEU A 41 -1.17 1.44 -7.25
C LEU A 41 -2.30 0.41 -7.05
N PRO A 42 -2.28 -0.70 -7.81
CA PRO A 42 -3.15 -1.85 -7.54
C PRO A 42 -3.05 -2.29 -6.07
N PRO A 43 -4.14 -2.73 -5.45
CA PRO A 43 -4.13 -3.11 -4.05
C PRO A 43 -3.16 -4.26 -3.78
N LEU A 44 -2.62 -4.33 -2.58
CA LEU A 44 -2.00 -5.55 -2.05
C LEU A 44 -3.09 -6.33 -1.30
N VAL A 45 -3.34 -7.57 -1.71
CA VAL A 45 -4.26 -8.48 -1.01
C VAL A 45 -3.43 -9.44 -0.18
N LEU A 46 -3.63 -9.44 1.13
CA LEU A 46 -2.81 -10.23 2.05
C LEU A 46 -3.10 -11.72 1.94
N HIS A 47 -4.37 -12.10 1.90
CA HIS A 47 -4.80 -13.50 1.89
C HIS A 47 -5.66 -13.84 0.67
N GLY A 48 -5.46 -15.03 0.12
CA GLY A 48 -6.24 -15.59 -0.99
C GLY A 48 -7.39 -16.45 -0.47
N ASP A 49 -7.64 -17.59 -1.12
CA ASP A 49 -8.70 -18.54 -0.72
C ASP A 49 -8.46 -19.15 0.67
N ASP A 50 -7.19 -19.30 1.08
CA ASP A 50 -6.81 -19.63 2.45
C ASP A 50 -6.56 -18.34 3.25
N GLU A 51 -7.51 -18.00 4.14
CA GLU A 51 -7.42 -16.81 4.99
C GLU A 51 -6.23 -16.81 5.97
N HIS A 52 -5.59 -17.96 6.21
CA HIS A 52 -4.46 -18.07 7.13
C HIS A 52 -3.10 -17.95 6.44
N ALA A 53 -3.05 -18.12 5.11
CA ALA A 53 -1.82 -18.05 4.33
C ALA A 53 -1.71 -16.70 3.61
N PHE A 54 -0.50 -16.13 3.58
CA PHE A 54 -0.24 -14.96 2.75
C PHE A 54 -0.21 -15.34 1.26
N THR A 55 -0.66 -14.43 0.40
CA THR A 55 -0.48 -14.55 -1.06
C THR A 55 1.01 -14.53 -1.41
N ASP A 56 1.37 -15.08 -2.58
CA ASP A 56 2.76 -15.06 -3.07
C ASP A 56 3.31 -13.63 -3.15
N GLU A 57 2.48 -12.67 -3.56
CA GLU A 57 2.87 -11.26 -3.61
C GLU A 57 3.16 -10.70 -2.21
N ALA A 58 2.32 -11.00 -1.21
CA ALA A 58 2.55 -10.55 0.16
C ALA A 58 3.80 -11.21 0.76
N ASN A 59 4.02 -12.50 0.49
CA ASN A 59 5.21 -13.22 0.92
C ASN A 59 6.51 -12.64 0.33
N ALA A 60 6.49 -12.20 -0.93
CA ALA A 60 7.64 -11.58 -1.59
C ALA A 60 8.09 -10.24 -0.95
N ILE A 61 7.27 -9.65 -0.07
CA ILE A 61 7.61 -8.42 0.67
C ILE A 61 8.15 -8.72 2.07
N LEU A 62 7.73 -9.84 2.67
CA LEU A 62 8.05 -10.21 4.05
C LEU A 62 9.34 -11.02 4.20
N MET A 63 9.85 -11.60 3.10
CA MET A 63 11.02 -12.49 3.07
C MET A 63 12.21 -11.90 2.32
#